data_AF-X0WDV4-F1
#
_entry.id   AF-X0WDV4-F1
#
_cell.length_a   1.000
_cell.length_b   1.000
_cell.length_c   1.000
_cell.angle_alpha   90.00
_cell.angle_beta   90.00
_cell.angle_gamma   90.00
#
_symmetry.space_group_name_H-M   'P 1'
#
loop_
_entity.id
_entity.type
_entity.pdbx_description
1 polymer ?
#
loop_
_entity_poly.entity_id
_entity_poly.type
_entity_poly.pdbx_seq_one_letter_code
_entity_poly.pdbx_strand_id
1 'polypeptide(L)'
;MRHGVAVDTKAQSAWAKELMLGCQESREELERLAGEDLFAKKDFSKVKVRRFFHETLGIPKKYKLTKGVEGKKRTETLDKHALNDFIIKSQLPRHRKKYEAAKAPALLILDFRRNKKKADSMKGAWDADHRIRCEYKFRTESGRLASAKNPMGKGYCLQNPSRKIRHTFLPDDGCVFVKIDLSQIEDRVVKMLTRSPRLVKLANLRPDEFDAHTYNAARIFKVSESDVSYHQRYLGKKAVHGA
;
A
#
# COMPACT_ATOMS: atom_id res chain seq x y z
N MET A 1 19.72 -14.42 -9.48
CA MET A 1 18.98 -15.62 -9.01
C MET A 1 18.71 -16.52 -10.21
N ARG A 2 19.29 -17.73 -10.29
CA ARG A 2 19.13 -18.61 -11.48
C ARG A 2 17.88 -19.48 -11.42
N HIS A 3 17.51 -19.97 -10.23
CA HIS A 3 16.36 -20.85 -10.05
C HIS A 3 15.02 -20.10 -10.12
N GLY A 4 14.87 -19.01 -9.35
CA GLY A 4 13.61 -18.26 -9.29
C GLY A 4 12.53 -18.98 -8.47
N VAL A 5 11.32 -18.43 -8.48
CA VAL A 5 10.15 -18.97 -7.74
C VAL A 5 9.06 -19.33 -8.74
N ALA A 6 8.52 -20.55 -8.66
CA ALA A 6 7.41 -20.98 -9.51
C ALA A 6 6.14 -20.15 -9.23
N VAL A 7 5.36 -19.90 -10.28
CA VAL A 7 4.11 -19.16 -10.19
C VAL A 7 3.00 -19.91 -10.90
N ASP A 8 1.85 -20.03 -10.23
CA ASP A 8 0.61 -20.43 -10.85
C ASP A 8 0.09 -19.30 -11.74
N THR A 9 0.46 -19.35 -13.02
CA THR A 9 0.07 -18.33 -13.99
C THR A 9 -1.43 -18.35 -14.30
N LYS A 10 -2.10 -19.49 -14.11
CA LYS A 10 -3.56 -19.61 -14.29
C LYS A 10 -4.28 -18.92 -13.14
N ALA A 11 -3.92 -19.22 -11.89
CA ALA A 11 -4.47 -18.55 -10.71
C ALA A 11 -4.18 -17.05 -10.73
N GLN A 12 -2.96 -16.66 -11.12
CA GLN A 12 -2.59 -15.24 -11.27
C GLN A 12 -3.45 -14.54 -12.32
N SER A 13 -3.67 -15.16 -13.47
CA SER A 13 -4.49 -14.60 -14.54
C SER A 13 -5.96 -14.50 -14.15
N ALA A 14 -6.49 -15.52 -13.46
CA ALA A 14 -7.86 -15.51 -12.93
C ALA A 14 -8.06 -14.37 -11.92
N TRP A 15 -7.13 -14.24 -10.96
CA TRP A 15 -7.16 -13.16 -9.97
C TRP A 15 -7.04 -11.77 -10.61
N ALA A 16 -6.19 -11.62 -11.64
CA ALA A 16 -6.08 -10.36 -12.38
C ALA A 16 -7.38 -10.02 -13.14
N LYS A 17 -8.07 -11.01 -13.71
CA LYS A 17 -9.37 -10.83 -14.36
C LYS A 17 -10.44 -10.37 -13.36
N GLU A 18 -10.52 -11.00 -12.20
CA GLU A 18 -11.46 -10.62 -11.13
C GLU A 18 -11.25 -9.16 -10.68
N LEU A 19 -9.98 -8.76 -10.47
CA LEU A 19 -9.65 -7.38 -10.13
C LEU A 19 -10.04 -6.39 -11.24
N MET A 20 -9.88 -6.79 -12.50
CA MET A 20 -10.26 -5.96 -13.65
C MET A 20 -11.77 -5.87 -13.83
N LEU A 21 -12.53 -6.90 -13.46
CA LEU A 21 -13.99 -6.84 -13.39
C LEU A 21 -14.44 -5.81 -12.35
N GLY A 22 -13.88 -5.85 -11.14
CA GLY A 22 -14.20 -4.83 -10.13
C GLY A 22 -13.76 -3.40 -10.53
N CYS A 23 -12.75 -3.28 -11.38
CA CYS A 23 -12.39 -2.01 -12.02
C CYS A 23 -13.46 -1.54 -13.01
N GLN A 24 -14.04 -2.45 -13.80
CA GLN A 24 -15.12 -2.13 -14.72
C GLN A 24 -16.39 -1.70 -13.96
N GLU A 25 -16.79 -2.45 -12.94
CA GLU A 25 -17.94 -2.10 -12.07
C GLU A 25 -17.75 -0.71 -11.43
N SER A 26 -16.55 -0.43 -10.90
CA SER A 26 -16.25 0.88 -10.31
C SER A 26 -16.33 2.02 -11.33
N ARG A 27 -16.03 1.75 -12.61
CA ARG A 27 -16.12 2.73 -13.70
C ARG A 27 -17.57 2.99 -14.07
N GLU A 28 -18.35 1.94 -14.29
CA GLU A 28 -19.76 2.02 -14.68
C GLU A 28 -20.57 2.77 -13.62
N GLU A 29 -20.32 2.46 -12.34
CA GLU A 29 -20.95 3.18 -11.24
C GLU A 29 -20.54 4.66 -11.19
N LEU A 30 -19.26 4.95 -11.43
CA LEU A 30 -18.76 6.33 -11.44
C LEU A 30 -19.34 7.13 -12.61
N GLU A 31 -19.48 6.50 -13.78
CA GLU A 31 -20.11 7.10 -14.96
C GLU A 31 -21.58 7.42 -14.69
N ARG A 32 -22.32 6.51 -14.02
CA ARG A 32 -23.69 6.76 -13.58
C ARG A 32 -23.79 7.96 -12.62
N LEU A 33 -22.88 8.06 -11.66
CA LEU A 33 -22.86 9.17 -10.70
C LEU A 33 -22.41 10.50 -11.32
N ALA A 34 -21.55 10.46 -12.33
CA ALA A 34 -21.01 11.64 -13.00
C ALA A 34 -21.90 12.14 -14.15
N GLY A 35 -22.75 11.28 -14.71
CA GLY A 35 -23.50 11.56 -15.94
C GLY A 35 -22.63 11.59 -17.19
N GLU A 36 -21.35 11.26 -17.08
CA GLU A 36 -20.41 11.17 -18.20
C GLU A 36 -19.26 10.20 -17.87
N ASP A 37 -18.67 9.59 -18.90
CA ASP A 37 -17.49 8.76 -18.72
C ASP A 37 -16.27 9.63 -18.36
N LEU A 38 -15.76 9.45 -17.14
CA LEU A 38 -14.57 10.13 -16.64
C LEU A 38 -13.26 9.49 -17.12
N PHE A 39 -13.29 8.38 -17.86
CA PHE A 39 -12.10 7.75 -18.41
C PHE A 39 -11.46 8.51 -19.57
N ALA A 40 -10.16 8.24 -19.71
CA ALA A 40 -9.38 8.45 -20.93
C ALA A 40 -8.88 7.09 -21.45
N LYS A 41 -7.78 7.06 -22.20
CA LYS A 41 -7.28 5.83 -22.86
C LYS A 41 -6.96 4.66 -21.92
N LYS A 42 -6.37 4.91 -20.75
CA LYS A 42 -5.86 3.84 -19.86
C LYS A 42 -6.26 4.02 -18.39
N ASP A 43 -6.65 5.22 -17.98
CA ASP A 43 -6.96 5.58 -16.60
C ASP A 43 -7.91 6.78 -16.62
N PHE A 44 -8.40 7.19 -15.47
CA PHE A 44 -9.24 8.37 -15.32
C PHE A 44 -8.56 9.64 -15.85
N SER A 45 -9.31 10.45 -16.60
CA SER A 45 -8.84 11.74 -17.08
C SER A 45 -8.71 12.70 -15.90
N LYS A 46 -7.49 13.21 -15.67
CA LYS A 46 -7.25 14.23 -14.63
C LYS A 46 -8.14 15.45 -14.82
N VAL A 47 -8.40 15.85 -16.07
CA VAL A 47 -9.23 17.02 -16.38
C VAL A 47 -10.69 16.75 -16.06
N LYS A 48 -11.26 15.64 -16.57
CA LYS A 48 -12.67 15.30 -16.33
C LYS A 48 -12.95 15.08 -14.84
N VAL A 49 -12.08 14.35 -14.14
CA VAL A 49 -12.24 14.11 -12.70
C VAL A 49 -12.16 15.43 -11.91
N ARG A 50 -11.25 16.35 -12.26
CA ARG A 50 -11.19 17.66 -11.60
C ARG A 50 -12.44 18.48 -11.82
N ARG A 51 -12.92 18.57 -13.06
CA ARG A 51 -14.18 19.21 -13.41
C ARG A 51 -15.33 18.61 -12.60
N PHE A 52 -15.45 17.29 -12.58
CA PHE A 52 -16.50 16.62 -11.83
C PHE A 52 -16.47 16.95 -10.33
N PHE A 53 -15.33 16.85 -9.65
CA PHE A 53 -15.28 17.17 -8.21
C PHE A 53 -15.44 18.67 -7.92
N HIS A 54 -14.83 19.54 -8.72
CA HIS A 54 -14.72 20.97 -8.36
C HIS A 54 -15.83 21.82 -8.95
N GLU A 55 -16.28 21.52 -10.17
CA GLU A 55 -17.31 22.28 -10.88
C GLU A 55 -18.68 21.62 -10.66
N THR A 56 -18.82 20.32 -10.91
CA THR A 56 -20.11 19.61 -10.77
C THR A 56 -20.49 19.42 -9.31
N LEU A 57 -19.59 18.91 -8.47
CA LEU A 57 -19.86 18.64 -7.04
C LEU A 57 -19.54 19.82 -6.10
N GLY A 58 -18.93 20.90 -6.61
CA GLY A 58 -18.60 22.10 -5.81
C GLY A 58 -17.56 21.86 -4.69
N ILE A 59 -16.75 20.81 -4.79
CA ILE A 59 -15.74 20.48 -3.77
C ILE A 59 -14.56 21.47 -3.88
N PRO A 60 -14.02 22.00 -2.77
CA PRO A 60 -12.90 22.93 -2.84
C PRO A 60 -11.64 22.30 -3.42
N LYS A 61 -10.92 23.07 -4.25
CA LYS A 61 -9.66 22.66 -4.84
C LYS A 61 -8.61 22.40 -3.78
N LYS A 62 -7.93 21.26 -3.90
CA LYS A 62 -6.75 20.92 -3.10
C LYS A 62 -5.50 21.03 -3.93
N TYR A 63 -4.40 21.39 -3.28
CA TYR A 63 -3.13 21.63 -3.95
C TYR A 63 -2.00 20.89 -3.26
N LYS A 64 -0.97 20.56 -4.05
CA LYS A 64 0.32 20.11 -3.54
C LYS A 64 1.44 20.82 -4.26
N LEU A 65 2.59 20.91 -3.60
CA LEU A 65 3.81 21.38 -4.25
C LEU A 65 4.43 20.22 -5.03
N THR A 66 4.67 20.44 -6.31
CA THR A 66 5.35 19.50 -7.20
C THR A 66 6.62 20.14 -7.73
N LYS A 67 7.70 19.37 -7.80
CA LYS A 67 8.96 19.82 -8.41
C LYS A 67 8.76 19.91 -9.93
N GLY A 68 8.91 21.10 -10.48
CA GLY A 68 8.98 21.39 -11.91
C GLY A 68 10.40 21.79 -12.32
N VAL A 69 10.56 22.11 -13.60
CA VAL A 69 11.85 22.52 -14.19
C VAL A 69 12.37 23.82 -13.56
N GLU A 70 11.48 24.79 -13.35
CA GLU A 70 11.78 26.11 -12.77
C GLU A 70 11.58 26.16 -11.23
N GLY A 71 11.54 25.00 -10.56
CA GLY A 71 11.35 24.93 -9.11
C GLY A 71 9.99 24.38 -8.68
N LYS A 72 9.56 24.67 -7.44
CA LYS A 72 8.35 24.10 -6.85
C LYS A 72 7.10 24.83 -7.37
N LYS A 73 6.24 24.12 -8.11
CA LYS A 73 4.95 24.65 -8.58
C LYS A 73 3.80 24.08 -7.76
N ARG A 74 2.83 24.93 -7.42
CA ARG A 74 1.58 24.52 -6.78
C ARG A 74 0.64 23.92 -7.84
N THR A 75 0.32 22.64 -7.72
CA THR A 75 -0.56 21.94 -8.66
C THR A 75 -1.77 21.37 -7.95
N GLU A 76 -2.93 21.44 -8.60
CA GLU A 76 -4.17 20.87 -8.08
C GLU A 76 -4.07 19.34 -7.96
N THR A 77 -4.56 18.76 -6.88
CA THR A 77 -4.39 17.34 -6.57
C THR A 77 -5.70 16.64 -6.20
N LEU A 78 -5.90 15.48 -6.83
CA LEU A 78 -6.93 14.48 -6.52
C LEU A 78 -6.26 13.10 -6.33
N ASP A 79 -5.13 13.11 -5.62
CA ASP A 79 -4.45 11.89 -5.22
C ASP A 79 -5.18 11.20 -4.05
N LYS A 80 -4.60 10.11 -3.56
CA LYS A 80 -5.17 9.32 -2.48
C LYS A 80 -5.46 10.14 -1.23
N HIS A 81 -4.60 11.09 -0.86
CA HIS A 81 -4.77 11.89 0.35
C HIS A 81 -5.89 12.91 0.19
N ALA A 82 -5.99 13.56 -0.98
CA ALA A 82 -7.08 14.46 -1.29
C ALA A 82 -8.44 13.74 -1.24
N LEU A 83 -8.56 12.59 -1.91
CA LEU A 83 -9.79 11.79 -1.93
C LEU A 83 -10.16 11.24 -0.54
N ASN A 84 -9.18 10.74 0.22
CA ASN A 84 -9.42 10.30 1.60
C ASN A 84 -9.91 11.45 2.50
N ASP A 85 -9.36 12.66 2.33
CA ASP A 85 -9.84 13.81 3.10
C ASP A 85 -11.29 14.17 2.77
N PHE A 86 -11.72 14.03 1.50
CA PHE A 86 -13.12 14.22 1.14
C PHE A 86 -14.02 13.20 1.81
N ILE A 87 -13.60 11.93 1.82
CA ILE A 87 -14.32 10.84 2.51
C ILE A 87 -14.39 11.11 4.02
N ILE A 88 -13.32 11.56 4.66
CA ILE A 88 -13.32 11.89 6.09
C ILE A 88 -14.25 13.07 6.36
N LYS A 89 -14.13 14.16 5.58
CA LYS A 89 -14.96 15.36 5.74
C LYS A 89 -16.44 15.10 5.49
N SER A 90 -16.79 14.14 4.63
CA SER A 90 -18.18 13.71 4.42
C SER A 90 -18.81 13.12 5.69
N GLN A 91 -18.00 12.64 6.65
CA GLN A 91 -18.46 12.04 7.90
C GLN A 91 -18.45 13.04 9.07
N LEU A 92 -17.83 14.22 8.90
CA LEU A 92 -17.76 15.23 9.95
C LEU A 92 -19.00 16.13 9.91
N PRO A 93 -19.73 16.33 11.03
CA PRO A 93 -20.96 17.14 11.03
C PRO A 93 -20.78 18.53 10.43
N ARG A 94 -19.65 19.20 10.71
CA ARG A 94 -19.31 20.53 10.19
C ARG A 94 -19.10 20.60 8.67
N HIS A 95 -18.82 19.47 8.01
CA HIS A 95 -18.45 19.43 6.60
C HIS A 95 -19.33 18.51 5.76
N ARG A 96 -20.16 17.67 6.38
CA ARG A 96 -20.98 16.65 5.72
C ARG A 96 -21.74 17.18 4.52
N LYS A 97 -22.55 18.24 4.70
CA LYS A 97 -23.36 18.85 3.62
C LYS A 97 -22.55 19.20 2.36
N LYS A 98 -21.27 19.55 2.51
CA LYS A 98 -20.39 19.92 1.40
C LYS A 98 -19.73 18.72 0.72
N TYR A 99 -19.42 17.65 1.46
CA TYR A 99 -18.60 16.53 0.96
C TYR A 99 -19.36 15.22 0.80
N GLU A 100 -20.64 15.15 1.20
CA GLU A 100 -21.46 13.93 1.13
C GLU A 100 -21.53 13.37 -0.30
N ALA A 101 -21.80 14.22 -1.29
CA ALA A 101 -21.84 13.83 -2.70
C ALA A 101 -20.49 13.35 -3.26
N ALA A 102 -19.37 13.76 -2.65
CA ALA A 102 -18.03 13.36 -3.07
C ALA A 102 -17.60 11.98 -2.52
N LYS A 103 -18.29 11.45 -1.49
CA LYS A 103 -17.90 10.22 -0.79
C LYS A 103 -17.88 9.01 -1.73
N ALA A 104 -19.01 8.73 -2.39
CA ALA A 104 -19.14 7.55 -3.25
C ALA A 104 -18.17 7.62 -4.45
N PRO A 105 -18.10 8.73 -5.22
CA PRO A 105 -17.12 8.85 -6.30
C PRO A 105 -15.66 8.72 -5.84
N ALA A 106 -15.31 9.28 -4.68
CA ALA A 106 -13.95 9.17 -4.15
C ALA A 106 -13.59 7.71 -3.82
N LEU A 107 -14.53 6.94 -3.23
CA LEU A 107 -14.33 5.52 -2.94
C LEU A 107 -14.13 4.72 -4.23
N LEU A 108 -14.99 4.89 -5.22
CA LEU A 108 -14.91 4.19 -6.51
C LEU A 108 -13.58 4.44 -7.24
N ILE A 109 -13.12 5.70 -7.27
CA ILE A 109 -11.82 6.03 -7.87
C ILE A 109 -10.67 5.38 -7.10
N LEU A 110 -10.73 5.36 -5.77
CA LEU A 110 -9.70 4.74 -4.94
C LEU A 110 -9.66 3.22 -5.11
N ASP A 111 -10.82 2.58 -5.21
CA ASP A 111 -10.94 1.14 -5.40
C ASP A 111 -10.53 0.71 -6.80
N PHE A 112 -10.95 1.44 -7.84
CA PHE A 112 -10.45 1.27 -9.20
C PHE A 112 -8.91 1.34 -9.24
N ARG A 113 -8.31 2.42 -8.70
CA ARG A 113 -6.85 2.60 -8.70
C ARG A 113 -6.14 1.49 -7.94
N ARG A 114 -6.73 1.01 -6.86
CA ARG A 114 -6.18 -0.08 -6.03
C ARG A 114 -6.23 -1.41 -6.77
N ASN A 115 -7.35 -1.74 -7.41
CA ASN A 115 -7.53 -3.00 -8.13
C ASN A 115 -6.68 -3.03 -9.40
N LYS A 116 -6.69 -1.95 -10.18
CA LYS A 116 -5.81 -1.79 -11.35
C LYS A 116 -4.34 -2.00 -10.99
N LYS A 117 -3.85 -1.31 -9.94
CA LYS A 117 -2.47 -1.46 -9.48
C LYS A 117 -2.11 -2.90 -9.08
N LYS A 118 -3.05 -3.64 -8.49
CA LYS A 118 -2.83 -5.07 -8.15
C LYS A 118 -2.83 -5.96 -9.39
N ALA A 119 -3.80 -5.77 -10.29
CA ALA A 119 -3.91 -6.53 -11.53
C ALA A 119 -2.63 -6.37 -12.38
N ASP A 120 -2.12 -5.15 -12.48
CA ASP A 120 -0.90 -4.84 -13.23
C ASP A 120 0.39 -5.30 -12.51
N SER A 121 0.33 -5.64 -11.22
CA SER A 121 1.55 -5.78 -10.38
C SER A 121 2.49 -6.91 -10.79
N MET A 122 1.98 -8.01 -11.34
CA MET A 122 2.78 -9.15 -11.82
C MET A 122 2.64 -9.41 -13.32
N LYS A 123 2.03 -8.47 -14.06
CA LYS A 123 1.80 -8.65 -15.49
C LYS A 123 3.12 -8.84 -16.23
N GLY A 124 3.32 -10.03 -16.81
CA GLY A 124 4.54 -10.37 -17.55
C GLY A 124 5.79 -10.50 -16.67
N ALA A 125 5.62 -10.81 -15.38
CA ALA A 125 6.74 -10.88 -14.44
C ALA A 125 7.54 -12.21 -14.50
N TRP A 126 7.01 -13.26 -15.14
CA TRP A 126 7.63 -14.59 -15.20
C TRP A 126 8.29 -14.90 -16.55
N ASP A 127 9.27 -15.79 -16.50
CA ASP A 127 9.99 -16.32 -17.65
C ASP A 127 9.19 -17.43 -18.36
N ALA A 128 9.72 -17.98 -19.45
CA ALA A 128 9.01 -18.99 -20.26
C ALA A 128 8.69 -20.28 -19.49
N ASP A 129 9.45 -20.57 -18.44
CA ASP A 129 9.29 -21.72 -17.56
C ASP A 129 8.34 -21.46 -16.37
N HIS A 130 7.55 -20.38 -16.43
CA HIS A 130 6.62 -19.98 -15.37
C HIS A 130 7.27 -19.68 -14.01
N ARG A 131 8.55 -19.28 -14.02
CA ARG A 131 9.27 -18.84 -12.83
C ARG A 131 9.52 -17.35 -12.83
N ILE A 132 9.42 -16.73 -11.67
CA ILE A 132 9.83 -15.33 -11.46
C ILE A 132 11.27 -15.30 -11.00
N ARG A 133 12.10 -14.55 -11.74
CA ARG A 133 13.47 -14.22 -11.38
C ARG A 133 13.61 -12.72 -11.20
N CYS A 134 14.31 -12.32 -10.16
CA CYS A 134 14.68 -10.93 -9.93
C CYS A 134 16.20 -10.79 -9.72
N GLU A 135 16.68 -9.58 -9.92
CA GLU A 135 18.02 -9.17 -9.52
C GLU A 135 17.97 -8.49 -8.16
N TYR A 136 19.06 -8.60 -7.41
CA TYR A 136 19.26 -7.85 -6.17
C TYR A 136 20.34 -6.79 -6.39
N LYS A 137 19.95 -5.53 -6.23
CA LYS A 137 20.83 -4.37 -6.36
C LYS A 137 21.33 -3.93 -4.98
N PHE A 138 22.58 -3.49 -4.93
CA PHE A 138 23.26 -2.99 -3.74
C PHE A 138 23.27 -1.46 -3.63
N ARG A 139 22.51 -0.76 -4.50
CA ARG A 139 22.59 0.71 -4.65
C ARG A 139 21.72 1.51 -3.67
N THR A 140 21.23 0.92 -2.59
CA THR A 140 20.44 1.69 -1.62
C THR A 140 21.36 2.36 -0.61
N GLU A 141 21.09 3.63 -0.29
CA GLU A 141 21.88 4.40 0.67
C GLU A 141 21.93 3.74 2.05
N SER A 142 20.86 3.03 2.43
CA SER A 142 20.76 2.28 3.68
C SER A 142 21.54 0.95 3.72
N GLY A 143 22.19 0.55 2.62
CA GLY A 143 22.85 -0.76 2.50
C GLY A 143 21.91 -1.96 2.30
N ARG A 144 20.59 -1.75 2.24
CA ARG A 144 19.60 -2.80 1.94
C ARG A 144 19.70 -3.29 0.50
N LEU A 145 19.37 -4.57 0.29
CA LEU A 145 19.12 -5.11 -1.05
C LEU A 145 17.82 -4.56 -1.63
N ALA A 146 17.85 -4.15 -2.89
CA ALA A 146 16.67 -3.78 -3.66
C ALA A 146 16.39 -4.80 -4.77
N SER A 147 15.18 -5.32 -4.82
CA SER A 147 14.73 -6.17 -5.93
C SER A 147 14.58 -5.35 -7.22
N ALA A 148 15.08 -5.86 -8.32
CA ALA A 148 14.93 -5.28 -9.65
C ALA A 148 14.54 -6.34 -10.69
N LYS A 149 14.06 -5.87 -11.84
CA LYS A 149 13.83 -6.70 -13.01
C LYS A 149 15.14 -7.37 -13.47
N ASN A 150 15.02 -8.56 -14.02
CA ASN A 150 16.11 -9.27 -14.69
C ASN A 150 16.52 -8.55 -16.01
N PRO A 151 17.63 -8.95 -16.66
CA PRO A 151 18.10 -8.31 -17.89
C PRO A 151 17.09 -8.39 -19.05
N MET A 152 16.16 -9.34 -19.00
CA MET A 152 15.07 -9.48 -19.97
C MET A 152 13.87 -8.56 -19.69
N GLY A 153 13.97 -7.68 -18.69
CA GLY A 153 12.91 -6.75 -18.31
C GLY A 153 11.73 -7.38 -17.55
N LYS A 154 11.86 -8.65 -17.14
CA LYS A 154 10.89 -9.42 -16.36
C LYS A 154 11.27 -9.42 -14.88
N GLY A 155 10.39 -9.92 -14.01
CA GLY A 155 10.64 -10.04 -12.58
C GLY A 155 9.67 -9.24 -11.71
N TYR A 156 9.64 -9.61 -10.43
CA TYR A 156 8.81 -9.03 -9.39
C TYR A 156 9.60 -8.89 -8.08
N CYS A 157 9.13 -8.06 -7.16
CA CYS A 157 9.74 -7.93 -5.83
C CYS A 157 9.45 -9.19 -4.98
N LEU A 158 10.42 -10.10 -4.91
CA LEU A 158 10.31 -11.34 -4.12
C LEU A 158 10.62 -11.13 -2.63
N GLN A 159 11.23 -10.01 -2.23
CA GLN A 159 11.52 -9.73 -0.82
C GLN A 159 10.25 -9.46 0.00
N ASN A 160 9.30 -8.72 -0.56
CA ASN A 160 8.11 -8.26 0.15
C ASN A 160 6.84 -8.34 -0.71
N PRO A 161 6.48 -9.53 -1.23
CA PRO A 161 5.24 -9.69 -2.00
C PRO A 161 4.03 -9.37 -1.12
N SER A 162 3.05 -8.68 -1.72
CA SER A 162 1.76 -8.39 -1.10
C SER A 162 1.11 -9.68 -0.61
N ARG A 163 0.57 -9.71 0.62
CA ARG A 163 -0.11 -10.91 1.15
C ARG A 163 -1.16 -11.47 0.19
N LYS A 164 -1.89 -10.60 -0.50
CA LYS A 164 -2.98 -10.98 -1.42
C LYS A 164 -2.50 -11.72 -2.66
N ILE A 165 -1.24 -11.60 -3.05
CA ILE A 165 -0.69 -12.26 -4.24
C ILE A 165 0.07 -13.55 -3.91
N ARG A 166 0.32 -13.81 -2.62
CA ARG A 166 1.20 -14.90 -2.21
C ARG A 166 0.70 -16.28 -2.59
N HIS A 167 -0.62 -16.45 -2.67
CA HIS A 167 -1.26 -17.69 -3.07
C HIS A 167 -0.92 -18.12 -4.51
N THR A 168 -0.38 -17.21 -5.33
CA THR A 168 0.02 -17.50 -6.71
C THR A 168 1.45 -18.05 -6.81
N PHE A 169 2.26 -17.98 -5.75
CA PHE A 169 3.59 -18.60 -5.76
C PHE A 169 3.47 -20.06 -5.34
N LEU A 170 4.20 -20.92 -6.05
CA LEU A 170 4.23 -22.35 -5.79
C LEU A 170 5.62 -22.75 -5.27
N PRO A 171 5.71 -23.57 -4.22
CA PRO A 171 6.97 -24.23 -3.90
C PRO A 171 7.31 -25.22 -5.02
N ASP A 172 8.57 -25.62 -5.11
CA ASP A 172 8.95 -26.72 -5.99
C ASP A 172 8.38 -28.05 -5.50
N ASP A 173 8.35 -29.07 -6.35
CA ASP A 173 7.80 -30.37 -6.01
C ASP A 173 8.50 -30.97 -4.78
N GLY A 174 7.69 -31.44 -3.82
CA GLY A 174 8.18 -31.95 -2.54
C GLY A 174 8.75 -30.89 -1.58
N CYS A 175 8.68 -29.61 -1.92
CA CYS A 175 9.19 -28.51 -1.09
C CYS A 175 8.07 -27.70 -0.43
N VAL A 176 8.45 -26.92 0.59
CA VAL A 176 7.57 -25.95 1.27
C VAL A 176 8.25 -24.59 1.35
N PHE A 177 7.46 -23.52 1.39
CA PHE A 177 8.00 -22.19 1.65
C PHE A 177 8.27 -21.99 3.14
N VAL A 178 9.49 -21.55 3.47
CA VAL A 178 9.87 -21.12 4.81
C VAL A 178 10.15 -19.62 4.78
N LYS A 179 9.45 -18.85 5.62
CA LYS A 179 9.70 -17.41 5.79
C LYS A 179 10.36 -17.18 7.15
N ILE A 180 11.60 -16.71 7.13
CA ILE A 180 12.33 -16.28 8.32
C ILE A 180 12.38 -14.75 8.32
N ASP A 181 12.05 -14.14 9.44
CA ASP A 181 12.00 -12.68 9.60
C ASP A 181 12.58 -12.30 10.97
N LEU A 182 13.45 -11.29 11.01
CA LEU A 182 14.08 -10.88 12.25
C LEU A 182 13.10 -10.05 13.08
N SER A 183 12.77 -10.54 14.28
CA SER A 183 11.78 -9.88 15.12
C SER A 183 12.28 -8.52 15.61
N GLN A 184 11.62 -7.45 15.14
CA GLN A 184 11.84 -6.08 15.61
C GLN A 184 13.30 -5.62 15.51
N ILE A 185 14.06 -6.10 14.52
CA ILE A 185 15.51 -5.85 14.45
C ILE A 185 15.88 -4.36 14.45
N GLU A 186 15.14 -3.52 13.74
CA GLU A 186 15.40 -2.08 13.69
C GLU A 186 15.29 -1.44 15.09
N ASP A 187 14.22 -1.73 15.81
CA ASP A 187 13.98 -1.22 17.17
C ASP A 187 15.00 -1.78 18.17
N ARG A 188 15.33 -3.07 18.08
CA ARG A 188 16.35 -3.71 18.93
C ARG A 188 17.72 -3.08 18.72
N VAL A 189 18.13 -2.86 17.48
CA VAL A 189 19.40 -2.20 17.17
C VAL A 189 19.42 -0.78 17.75
N VAL A 190 18.36 0.01 17.54
CA VAL A 190 18.27 1.37 18.10
C VAL A 190 18.40 1.34 19.62
N LYS A 191 17.65 0.48 20.32
CA LYS A 191 17.71 0.33 21.78
C LYS A 191 19.12 -0.04 22.26
N MET A 192 19.80 -0.95 21.58
CA MET A 192 21.18 -1.34 21.90
C MET A 192 22.16 -0.16 21.74
N LEU A 193 22.00 0.63 20.68
CA LEU A 193 22.84 1.79 20.41
C LEU A 193 22.69 2.92 21.44
N THR A 194 21.54 3.01 22.13
CA THR A 194 21.34 4.02 23.18
C THR A 194 22.22 3.83 24.42
N ARG A 195 22.75 2.61 24.64
CA ARG A 195 23.49 2.21 25.86
C ARG A 195 22.73 2.40 27.18
N SER A 196 21.43 2.65 27.14
CA SER A 196 20.59 2.73 28.34
C SER A 196 20.38 1.31 28.91
N PRO A 197 20.74 1.04 30.18
CA PRO A 197 20.57 -0.30 30.77
C PRO A 197 19.14 -0.84 30.64
N ARG A 198 18.15 0.05 30.79
CA ARG A 198 16.73 -0.29 30.63
C ARG A 198 16.40 -0.71 29.19
N LEU A 199 16.84 0.06 28.20
CA LEU A 199 16.51 -0.21 26.78
C LEU A 199 17.26 -1.43 26.25
N VAL A 200 18.52 -1.61 26.66
CA VAL A 200 19.32 -2.81 26.37
C VAL A 200 18.63 -4.05 26.94
N LYS A 201 18.16 -4.00 28.20
CA LYS A 201 17.37 -5.09 28.79
C LYS A 201 16.14 -5.41 27.93
N LEU A 202 15.36 -4.41 27.54
CA LEU A 202 14.18 -4.60 26.67
C LEU A 202 14.53 -5.15 25.27
N ALA A 203 15.68 -4.79 24.72
CA ALA A 203 16.14 -5.27 23.41
C ALA A 203 16.58 -6.75 23.42
N ASN A 204 16.89 -7.29 24.60
CA ASN A 204 17.28 -8.69 24.78
C ASN A 204 16.09 -9.62 25.09
N LEU A 205 14.94 -9.07 25.49
CA LEU A 205 13.73 -9.85 25.76
C LEU A 205 13.15 -10.43 24.47
N ARG A 206 12.67 -11.67 24.54
CA ARG A 206 11.99 -12.33 23.42
C ARG A 206 10.63 -11.68 23.14
N PRO A 207 10.08 -11.84 21.93
CA PRO A 207 8.79 -11.24 21.57
C PRO A 207 7.61 -11.73 22.44
N ASP A 208 7.71 -12.94 22.99
CA ASP A 208 6.77 -13.54 23.94
C ASP A 208 6.94 -12.99 25.37
N GLU A 209 8.13 -12.50 25.72
CA GLU A 209 8.40 -11.88 27.03
C GLU A 209 8.04 -10.39 27.06
N PHE A 210 8.14 -9.71 25.92
CA PHE A 210 7.84 -8.28 25.81
C PHE A 210 7.25 -7.90 24.46
N ASP A 211 5.94 -7.64 24.44
CA ASP A 211 5.26 -7.10 23.28
C ASP A 211 5.36 -5.57 23.24
N ALA A 212 6.43 -5.07 22.61
CA ALA A 212 6.66 -3.64 22.43
C ALA A 212 5.48 -2.92 21.75
N HIS A 213 4.69 -3.59 20.90
CA HIS A 213 3.56 -2.94 20.23
C HIS A 213 2.38 -2.74 21.17
N THR A 214 2.09 -3.74 22.00
CA THR A 214 1.06 -3.68 23.04
C THR A 214 1.44 -2.65 24.11
N TYR A 215 2.67 -2.70 24.61
CA TYR A 215 3.20 -1.73 25.57
C TYR A 215 3.07 -0.27 25.06
N ASN A 216 3.43 -0.02 23.80
CA ASN A 216 3.30 1.31 23.20
C ASN A 216 1.84 1.71 23.00
N ALA A 217 0.98 0.79 22.55
CA ALA A 217 -0.45 1.05 22.40
C ALA A 217 -1.12 1.38 23.73
N ALA A 218 -0.85 0.62 24.79
CA ALA A 218 -1.36 0.86 26.14
C ALA A 218 -1.07 2.30 26.60
N ARG A 219 0.16 2.78 26.36
CA ARG A 219 0.56 4.17 26.68
C ARG A 219 -0.12 5.22 25.82
N ILE A 220 -0.23 4.98 24.51
CA ILE A 220 -0.88 5.91 23.57
C ILE A 220 -2.37 6.07 23.92
N PHE A 221 -3.06 4.97 24.21
CA PHE A 221 -4.50 4.94 24.45
C PHE A 221 -4.87 5.05 25.94
N LYS A 222 -3.89 5.10 26.84
CA LYS A 222 -4.06 5.15 28.30
C LYS A 222 -4.96 4.01 28.83
N VAL A 223 -4.73 2.80 28.34
CA VAL A 223 -5.40 1.56 28.79
C VAL A 223 -4.38 0.58 29.36
N SER A 224 -4.83 -0.43 30.09
CA SER A 224 -3.94 -1.52 30.52
C SER A 224 -3.49 -2.36 29.32
N GLU A 225 -2.35 -3.05 29.42
CA GLU A 225 -1.86 -3.91 28.32
C GLU A 225 -2.82 -5.05 27.98
N SER A 226 -3.55 -5.58 28.96
CA SER A 226 -4.59 -6.60 28.77
C SER A 226 -5.82 -6.08 28.02
N ASP A 227 -6.10 -4.78 28.10
CA ASP A 227 -7.25 -4.16 27.43
C ASP A 227 -6.92 -3.64 26.02
N VAL A 228 -5.67 -3.83 25.55
CA VAL A 228 -5.27 -3.40 24.22
C VAL A 228 -5.94 -4.28 23.17
N SER A 229 -6.89 -3.68 22.45
CA SER A 229 -7.49 -4.32 21.27
C SER A 229 -6.46 -4.54 20.15
N TYR A 230 -6.76 -5.49 19.27
CA TYR A 230 -5.97 -5.73 18.06
C TYR A 230 -5.74 -4.45 17.23
N HIS A 231 -6.76 -3.59 17.12
CA HIS A 231 -6.67 -2.34 16.36
C HIS A 231 -5.73 -1.33 17.05
N GLN A 232 -5.84 -1.17 18.38
CA GLN A 232 -4.94 -0.30 19.14
C GLN A 232 -3.49 -0.79 19.05
N ARG A 233 -3.24 -2.10 19.17
CA ARG A 233 -1.91 -2.70 18.99
C ARG A 233 -1.33 -2.40 17.61
N TYR A 234 -2.14 -2.53 16.56
CA TYR A 234 -1.71 -2.21 15.19
C TYR A 234 -1.36 -0.72 15.02
N LEU A 235 -2.14 0.18 15.63
CA LEU A 235 -1.84 1.62 15.64
C LEU A 235 -0.58 1.93 16.45
N GLY A 236 -0.37 1.30 17.61
CA GLY A 236 0.83 1.44 18.41
C GLY A 236 2.10 1.04 17.64
N LYS A 237 2.04 -0.06 16.89
CA LYS A 237 3.11 -0.42 15.94
C LYS A 237 3.37 0.68 14.91
N LYS A 238 2.31 1.24 14.31
CA LYS A 238 2.43 2.26 13.25
C LYS A 238 3.00 3.59 13.75
N ALA A 239 2.63 4.00 14.97
CA ALA A 239 3.08 5.25 15.57
C ALA A 239 4.60 5.27 15.80
N VAL A 240 5.16 4.16 16.29
CA VAL A 240 6.60 4.05 16.63
C VAL A 240 7.49 4.08 15.38
N HIS A 241 7.08 3.45 14.28
CA HIS A 241 7.86 3.49 13.03
C HIS A 241 7.87 4.87 12.35
N GLY A 242 7.04 5.82 12.80
CA GLY A 242 6.93 7.15 12.21
C GLY A 242 7.51 8.28 13.07
N ALA A 243 8.00 7.98 14.27
CA ALA A 243 8.66 8.91 15.19
C ALA A 243 10.18 8.79 15.05
#